data_AF-A0AAU7HNS2-F1
#
_entry.id   AF-A0AAU7HNS2-F1
#
_cell.length_a   1.000
_cell.length_b   1.000
_cell.length_c   1.000
_cell.angle_alpha   90.00
_cell.angle_beta   90.00
_cell.angle_gamma   90.00
#
_symmetry.space_group_name_H-M   'P 1'
#
loop_
_entity.id
_entity.type
_entity.pdbx_description
1 polymer ?
#
loop_
_entity_poly.entity_id
_entity_poly.type
_entity_poly.pdbx_seq_one_letter_code
_entity_poly.pdbx_strand_id
1 'polypeptide(L)'
;MIQYLVKYGVDRIQINDAGKRVLETLHYFYKSKPTKIQLGDIIERSGCSQGGVMFWLHALKSFGVIDFKEAGYFDVTVKSMISDYEIIYSND
;
A
#
# COMPACT_ATOMS: atom_id res chain seq x y z
N MET A 1 16.76 -6.88 -10.99
CA MET A 1 15.37 -7.37 -11.00
C MET A 1 14.47 -6.27 -10.50
N ILE A 2 13.69 -5.68 -11.39
CA ILE A 2 12.76 -4.60 -11.10
C ILE A 2 11.43 -5.24 -10.69
N GLN A 3 10.76 -4.69 -9.67
CA GLN A 3 9.45 -5.14 -9.23
C GLN A 3 8.40 -4.18 -9.75
N TYR A 4 7.29 -4.71 -10.27
CA TYR A 4 6.15 -3.91 -10.69
C TYR A 4 4.90 -4.36 -9.96
N LEU A 5 4.11 -3.39 -9.51
CA LEU A 5 2.73 -3.60 -9.12
C LEU A 5 1.86 -3.34 -10.36
N VAL A 6 1.16 -4.37 -10.83
CA VAL A 6 0.30 -4.31 -12.01
C VAL A 6 -1.15 -4.38 -11.57
N LYS A 7 -1.98 -3.50 -12.10
CA LYS A 7 -3.41 -3.39 -11.85
C LYS A 7 -4.18 -3.72 -13.13
N TYR A 8 -5.15 -4.62 -13.02
CA TYR A 8 -5.99 -5.07 -14.15
C TYR A 8 -5.21 -5.57 -15.39
N GLY A 9 -3.97 -6.02 -15.22
CA GLY A 9 -3.11 -6.47 -16.32
C GLY A 9 -2.68 -5.40 -17.33
N VAL A 10 -2.95 -4.11 -17.09
CA VAL A 10 -2.69 -3.02 -18.04
C VAL A 10 -1.79 -1.95 -17.44
N ASP A 11 -2.15 -1.42 -16.27
CA ASP A 11 -1.41 -0.34 -15.63
C ASP A 11 -0.35 -0.91 -14.69
N ARG A 12 0.87 -0.35 -14.71
CA ARG A 12 1.94 -0.75 -13.79
C ARG A 12 2.69 0.43 -13.20
N ILE A 13 3.07 0.31 -11.93
CA ILE A 13 4.07 1.18 -11.29
C ILE A 13 5.25 0.36 -10.82
N GLN A 14 6.44 0.94 -10.89
CA GLN A 14 7.61 0.35 -10.26
C GLN A 14 7.44 0.41 -8.74
N ILE A 15 7.71 -0.71 -8.08
CA ILE A 15 7.67 -0.85 -6.63
C ILE A 15 9.00 -1.39 -6.12
N ASN A 16 9.25 -1.25 -4.82
CA ASN A 16 10.38 -1.87 -4.13
C ASN A 16 9.88 -2.65 -2.91
N ASP A 17 10.80 -3.26 -2.16
CA ASP A 17 10.44 -4.08 -0.99
C ASP A 17 9.70 -3.28 0.10
N ALA A 18 9.94 -1.97 0.22
CA ALA A 18 9.19 -1.13 1.15
C ALA A 18 7.73 -0.97 0.69
N GLY A 19 7.50 -0.68 -0.58
CA GLY A 19 6.15 -0.55 -1.12
C GLY A 19 5.36 -1.86 -1.04
N LYS A 20 6.02 -2.99 -1.36
CA LYS A 20 5.45 -4.33 -1.20
C LYS A 20 5.03 -4.58 0.25
N ARG A 21 5.92 -4.39 1.22
CA ARG A 21 5.62 -4.61 2.65
C ARG A 21 4.51 -3.69 3.16
N VAL A 22 4.45 -2.44 2.71
CA VAL A 22 3.35 -1.52 3.06
C VAL A 22 2.03 -2.06 2.49
N LEU A 23 1.97 -2.44 1.22
CA LEU A 23 0.75 -2.99 0.60
C LEU A 23 0.27 -4.27 1.30
N GLU A 24 1.17 -5.22 1.56
CA GLU A 24 0.87 -6.45 2.30
C GLU A 24 0.37 -6.17 3.73
N THR A 25 0.95 -5.17 4.39
CA THR A 25 0.52 -4.72 5.72
C THR A 25 -0.90 -4.17 5.70
N LEU A 26 -1.25 -3.35 4.69
CA LEU A 26 -2.60 -2.82 4.53
C LEU A 26 -3.60 -3.96 4.27
N HIS A 27 -3.24 -4.94 3.43
CA HIS A 27 -4.07 -6.14 3.20
C HIS A 27 -4.33 -6.94 4.46
N TYR A 28 -3.31 -7.10 5.31
CA TYR A 28 -3.47 -7.82 6.58
C TYR A 28 -4.52 -7.17 7.49
N PHE A 29 -4.48 -5.84 7.59
CA PHE A 29 -5.39 -5.10 8.45
C PHE A 29 -6.79 -4.92 7.84
N TYR A 30 -6.88 -4.68 6.53
CA TYR A 30 -8.13 -4.35 5.85
C TYR A 30 -9.13 -5.52 5.88
N LYS A 31 -10.36 -5.25 6.35
CA LYS A 31 -11.42 -6.26 6.53
C LYS A 31 -12.57 -6.13 5.51
N SER A 32 -12.26 -5.72 4.27
CA SER A 32 -13.25 -5.49 3.20
C SER A 32 -14.34 -4.46 3.56
N LYS A 33 -14.00 -3.54 4.47
CA LYS A 33 -14.82 -2.39 4.90
C LYS A 33 -13.89 -1.28 5.38
N PRO A 34 -14.34 -0.02 5.46
CA PRO A 34 -13.54 1.06 6.01
C PRO A 34 -12.89 0.65 7.34
N THR A 35 -11.56 0.60 7.36
CA THR A 35 -10.77 0.07 8.48
C THR A 35 -9.82 1.16 8.96
N LYS A 36 -9.98 1.58 10.23
CA LYS A 36 -9.07 2.50 10.90
C LYS A 36 -7.85 1.72 11.39
N ILE A 37 -6.66 2.22 11.10
CA ILE A 37 -5.36 1.61 11.42
C ILE A 37 -4.48 2.73 12.00
N GLN A 38 -3.79 2.46 13.11
CA GLN A 38 -2.78 3.40 13.61
C GLN A 38 -1.59 3.41 12.64
N LEU A 39 -1.06 4.59 12.35
CA LEU A 39 0.15 4.72 11.54
C LEU A 39 1.33 3.97 12.17
N GLY A 40 1.39 3.94 13.51
CA GLY A 40 2.36 3.15 14.27
C GLY A 40 2.29 1.65 13.98
N ASP A 41 1.09 1.07 13.89
CA ASP A 41 0.90 -0.35 13.58
C ASP A 41 1.37 -0.69 12.16
N ILE A 42 1.17 0.24 11.21
CA ILE A 42 1.66 0.09 9.84
C ILE A 42 3.18 0.13 9.82
N ILE A 43 3.79 1.08 10.54
CA ILE A 43 5.24 1.22 10.68
C ILE A 43 5.87 -0.05 11.27
N GLU A 44 5.34 -0.52 12.40
CA GLU A 44 5.84 -1.70 13.11
C GLU A 44 5.75 -2.95 12.23
N ARG A 45 4.57 -3.21 11.64
CA ARG A 45 4.35 -4.41 10.84
C ARG A 45 5.11 -4.41 9.51
N SER A 46 5.13 -3.27 8.82
CA SER A 46 5.84 -3.16 7.54
C SER A 46 7.36 -3.10 7.72
N GLY A 47 7.85 -2.73 8.91
CA GLY A 47 9.27 -2.46 9.17
C GLY A 47 9.83 -1.35 8.30
N CYS A 48 8.99 -0.38 7.92
CA CYS A 48 9.34 0.79 7.11
C CYS A 48 9.40 2.05 7.98
N SER A 49 10.17 3.06 7.59
CA SER A 49 10.15 4.36 8.27
C SER A 49 8.80 5.06 8.07
N GLN A 50 8.44 5.98 8.96
CA GLN A 50 7.22 6.79 8.81
C GLN A 50 7.15 7.49 7.44
N GLY A 51 8.26 8.09 6.99
CA GLY A 51 8.34 8.72 5.67
C GLY A 51 8.13 7.73 4.53
N GLY A 52 8.68 6.52 4.65
CA GLY A 52 8.47 5.45 3.67
C GLY A 52 7.03 4.96 3.62
N VAL A 53 6.38 4.80 4.78
CA VAL A 53 4.95 4.43 4.87
C VAL A 53 4.09 5.51 4.20
N MET A 54 4.29 6.78 4.54
CA MET A 54 3.52 7.88 3.97
C MET A 54 3.73 8.00 2.46
N PHE A 55 4.98 7.91 1.99
CA PHE A 55 5.28 7.90 0.55
C PHE A 55 4.49 6.81 -0.18
N TRP A 56 4.53 5.57 0.32
CA TRP A 56 3.85 4.45 -0.32
C TRP A 56 2.34 4.52 -0.19
N LEU A 57 1.78 5.01 0.92
CA LEU A 57 0.34 5.26 1.03
C LEU A 57 -0.13 6.20 -0.09
N HIS A 58 0.54 7.34 -0.30
CA HIS A 58 0.18 8.28 -1.36
C HIS A 58 0.42 7.71 -2.75
N ALA A 59 1.53 6.99 -2.98
CA ALA A 59 1.82 6.38 -4.28
C ALA A 59 0.78 5.30 -4.65
N LEU A 60 0.44 4.40 -3.72
CA LEU A 60 -0.57 3.36 -3.91
C LEU A 60 -1.97 3.95 -4.09
N LYS A 61 -2.29 5.05 -3.40
CA LYS A 61 -3.55 5.79 -3.60
C LYS A 61 -3.60 6.45 -4.97
N SER A 62 -2.52 7.10 -5.40
CA SER A 62 -2.41 7.73 -6.72
C SER A 62 -2.56 6.69 -7.85
N PHE A 63 -1.95 5.52 -7.67
CA PHE A 63 -2.12 4.38 -8.58
C PHE A 63 -3.52 3.74 -8.51
N GLY A 64 -4.29 4.06 -7.46
CA GLY A 64 -5.67 3.61 -7.30
C GLY A 64 -5.81 2.14 -6.96
N VAL A 65 -4.84 1.56 -6.24
CA VAL A 65 -4.97 0.22 -5.64
C VAL A 65 -5.54 0.26 -4.23
N ILE A 66 -5.43 1.42 -3.57
CA ILE A 66 -6.07 1.72 -2.29
C ILE A 66 -6.78 3.08 -2.36
N ASP A 67 -7.81 3.27 -1.54
CA ASP A 67 -8.23 4.61 -1.12
C ASP A 67 -8.10 4.70 0.40
N PHE A 68 -7.59 5.82 0.88
CA PHE A 68 -7.49 6.08 2.31
C PHE A 68 -7.80 7.54 2.64
N LYS A 69 -8.14 7.78 3.90
CA LYS A 69 -8.25 9.12 4.49
C LYS A 69 -7.32 9.18 5.70
N GLU A 70 -6.54 10.25 5.80
CA GLU A 70 -5.85 10.61 7.03
C GLU A 70 -6.91 11.07 8.05
N ALA A 71 -7.01 10.33 9.15
CA ALA A 71 -7.99 10.55 10.21
C ALA A 71 -7.34 11.19 11.44
N GLY A 72 -6.44 12.14 11.21
CA GLY A 72 -5.61 12.77 12.24
C GLY A 72 -4.11 12.57 11.95
N TYR A 73 -3.26 13.03 12.86
CA TYR A 73 -1.79 13.02 12.69
C TYR A 73 -1.17 11.62 12.69
N PHE A 74 -1.88 10.63 13.25
CA PHE A 74 -1.36 9.28 13.49
C PHE A 74 -2.30 8.16 13.03
N ASP A 75 -3.39 8.51 12.35
CA ASP A 75 -4.46 7.58 12.03
C ASP A 75 -4.73 7.54 10.53
N VAL A 76 -4.82 6.34 9.97
CA VAL A 76 -5.20 6.12 8.57
C VAL A 76 -6.48 5.29 8.53
N THR A 77 -7.47 5.75 7.78
CA THR A 77 -8.66 4.95 7.45
C THR A 77 -8.55 4.47 6.02
N VAL A 78 -8.27 3.18 5.81
CA VAL A 78 -8.34 2.54 4.49
C VAL A 78 -9.81 2.33 4.15
N LYS A 79 -10.29 2.99 3.10
CA LYS A 79 -11.70 2.96 2.68
C LYS A 79 -11.99 1.80 1.74
N SER A 80 -11.07 1.55 0.82
CA SER A 80 -11.17 0.47 -0.16
C SER A 80 -9.78 0.01 -0.58
N MET A 81 -9.69 -1.25 -0.98
CA MET A 81 -8.52 -1.82 -1.65
C MET A 81 -9.02 -2.68 -2.81
N ILE A 82 -8.33 -2.62 -3.95
CA ILE A 82 -8.58 -3.58 -5.02
C ILE A 82 -7.85 -4.88 -4.70
N SER A 83 -8.45 -6.02 -5.01
CA SER A 83 -7.81 -7.33 -4.89
C SER A 83 -7.20 -7.82 -6.20
N ASP A 84 -7.55 -7.18 -7.32
CA ASP A 84 -7.12 -7.56 -8.66
C ASP A 84 -5.86 -6.79 -9.08
N TYR A 85 -4.77 -7.11 -8.40
CA TYR A 85 -3.42 -6.65 -8.73
C TYR A 85 -2.45 -7.83 -8.61
N GLU A 86 -1.31 -7.71 -9.28
CA GLU A 86 -0.22 -8.68 -9.19
C GLU A 86 1.12 -7.96 -8.98
N ILE A 87 2.05 -8.64 -8.31
CA ILE A 87 3.44 -8.20 -8.22
C ILE A 87 4.25 -9.07 -9.16
N ILE A 88 4.79 -8.45 -10.21
CA ILE A 88 5.64 -9.13 -11.19
C ILE A 88 7.09 -8.68 -11.06
N TYR A 89 8.00 -9.57 -11.43
CA TYR A 89 9.43 -9.32 -11.44
C TYR A 89 9.92 -9.31 -12.89
N SER A 90 10.62 -8.25 -13.28
CA SER A 90 11.20 -8.12 -14.61
C SER A 90 12.73 -8.01 -14.54
N ASN A 91 13.37 -8.51 -15.58
CA ASN A 91 14.79 -8.32 -15.87
C ASN A 91 15.03 -7.20 -16.89
N ASP A 92 13.97 -6.50 -17.29
CA ASP A 92 14.06 -5.26 -18.09
C ASP A 92 15.16 -4.32 -17.57
#